data_AF-A0A535H5G2-F1
#
_entry.id   AF-A0A535H5G2-F1
#
_cell.length_a   1.000
_cell.length_b   1.000
_cell.length_c   1.000
_cell.angle_alpha   90.00
_cell.angle_beta   90.00
_cell.angle_gamma   90.00
#
_symmetry.space_group_name_H-M   'P 1'
#
loop_
_entity.id
_entity.type
_entity.pdbx_description
1 polymer ?
#
loop_
_entity_poly.entity_id
_entity_poly.type
_entity_poly.pdbx_seq_one_letter_code
_entity_poly.pdbx_strand_id
1 'polypeptide(L)'
;MRPDLLFRLLPLTVAPLVVSWLSGTPLRNFGLVATHPIRDLLLVVPLSLAGFAVAVGFAVYLSRRSGRWFVPTEPDLLVQSAYYLALNAPVEEWFFRGFLQGSLVRWWNAPALGVLVATAVFGAYHFLDRWGWRPVAGATAAGLALGLIYLWQPSPPSLLAPVLVHAAITCGFLSLGPYLVYRWRAPTLPSPASGGGKIPL
;
A
#
# COMPACT_ATOMS: atom_id res chain seq x y z
N MET A 1 -2.92 5.23 -15.28
CA MET A 1 -1.90 5.98 -14.52
C MET A 1 -2.16 7.50 -14.48
N ARG A 2 -2.30 8.22 -15.62
CA ARG A 2 -2.48 9.69 -15.60
C ARG A 2 -3.60 10.26 -14.69
N PRO A 3 -4.83 9.70 -14.64
CA PRO A 3 -5.85 10.20 -13.71
C PRO A 3 -5.57 9.83 -12.24
N ASP A 4 -4.90 8.69 -12.01
CA ASP A 4 -4.54 8.20 -10.68
C ASP A 4 -3.57 9.17 -9.97
N LEU A 5 -2.57 9.66 -10.69
CA LEU A 5 -1.61 10.64 -10.18
C LEU A 5 -2.30 11.94 -9.72
N LEU A 6 -3.23 12.45 -10.52
CA LEU A 6 -3.87 13.75 -10.28
C LEU A 6 -4.96 13.71 -9.22
N PHE A 7 -5.76 12.64 -9.20
CA PHE A 7 -6.93 12.58 -8.31
C PHE A 7 -6.68 11.83 -7.00
N ARG A 8 -5.65 10.98 -6.94
CA ARG A 8 -5.28 10.24 -5.72
C ARG A 8 -3.98 10.74 -5.12
N LEU A 9 -2.88 10.60 -5.84
CA LEU A 9 -1.57 10.88 -5.24
C LEU A 9 -1.33 12.36 -4.95
N LEU A 10 -1.83 13.25 -5.81
CA LEU A 10 -1.66 14.68 -5.60
C LEU A 10 -2.34 15.17 -4.30
N PRO A 11 -3.64 14.90 -4.03
CA PRO A 11 -4.23 15.23 -2.73
C PRO A 11 -3.48 14.66 -1.53
N LEU A 12 -3.06 13.39 -1.60
CA LEU A 12 -2.31 12.73 -0.52
C LEU A 12 -0.92 13.35 -0.30
N THR A 13 -0.31 13.91 -1.34
CA THR A 13 0.98 14.61 -1.24
C THR A 13 0.81 16.04 -0.75
N VAL A 14 -0.22 16.75 -1.23
CA VAL A 14 -0.42 18.18 -0.94
C VAL A 14 -0.92 18.40 0.48
N ALA A 15 -1.82 17.56 1.00
CA ALA A 15 -2.40 17.77 2.33
C ALA A 15 -1.35 17.81 3.46
N PRO A 16 -0.39 16.86 3.57
CA PRO A 16 0.69 16.94 4.56
C PRO A 16 1.54 18.20 4.40
N LEU A 17 1.84 18.63 3.17
CA LEU A 17 2.61 19.85 2.89
C LEU A 17 1.87 21.10 3.38
N VAL A 18 0.58 21.22 3.05
CA VAL A 18 -0.26 22.35 3.47
C VAL A 18 -0.35 22.42 4.99
N VAL A 19 -0.57 21.28 5.66
CA VAL A 19 -0.62 21.27 7.14
C VAL A 19 0.74 21.58 7.74
N SER A 20 1.84 21.07 7.19
CA SER A 20 3.20 21.43 7.62
C SER A 20 3.43 22.94 7.54
N TRP A 21 3.07 23.53 6.40
CA TRP A 21 3.23 24.97 6.15
C TRP A 21 2.38 25.82 7.09
N LEU A 22 1.09 25.49 7.26
CA LEU A 22 0.17 26.25 8.10
C LEU A 22 0.48 26.15 9.60
N SER A 23 0.92 24.98 10.06
CA SER A 23 1.15 24.72 11.49
C SER A 23 2.61 24.91 11.93
N GLY A 24 3.53 25.10 10.98
CA GLY A 24 4.98 25.09 11.24
C GLY A 24 5.53 23.72 11.67
N THR A 25 4.73 22.65 11.58
CA THR A 25 5.16 21.29 11.96
C THR A 25 6.21 20.78 10.96
N PRO A 26 7.44 20.44 11.39
CA PRO A 26 8.47 19.95 10.49
C PRO A 26 8.08 18.65 9.78
N LEU A 27 8.41 18.51 8.49
CA LEU A 27 8.11 17.31 7.69
C LEU A 27 8.69 16.00 8.25
N ARG A 28 9.79 16.10 9.01
CA ARG A 28 10.36 14.96 9.76
C ARG A 28 9.37 14.35 10.77
N ASN A 29 8.42 15.14 11.28
CA ASN A 29 7.36 14.64 12.16
C ASN A 29 6.31 13.83 11.40
N PHE A 30 6.31 13.89 10.07
CA PHE A 30 5.50 13.04 9.21
C PHE A 30 6.32 11.85 8.67
N GLY A 31 7.41 11.47 9.33
CA GLY A 31 8.17 10.25 9.02
C GLY A 31 9.15 10.36 7.85
N LEU A 32 9.34 11.56 7.28
CA LEU A 32 10.40 11.83 6.29
C LEU A 32 11.77 11.93 6.98
N VAL A 33 12.22 10.81 7.52
CA VAL A 33 13.52 10.64 8.17
C VAL A 33 14.08 9.26 7.85
N ALA A 34 15.41 9.17 7.74
CA ALA A 34 16.12 7.90 7.67
C ALA A 34 16.73 7.60 9.04
N THR A 35 15.96 6.91 9.88
CA THR A 35 16.38 6.54 11.24
C THR A 35 16.32 5.02 11.36
N HIS A 36 17.43 4.41 11.79
CA HIS A 36 17.59 2.96 12.00
C HIS A 36 17.62 2.05 10.74
N PRO A 37 18.43 2.39 9.71
CA PRO A 37 18.42 1.68 8.43
C PRO A 37 18.69 0.17 8.54
N ILE A 38 19.58 -0.27 9.45
CA ILE A 38 19.89 -1.69 9.63
C ILE A 38 18.68 -2.45 10.21
N ARG A 39 18.04 -1.90 11.25
CA ARG A 39 16.84 -2.50 11.87
C ARG A 39 15.71 -2.57 10.85
N ASP A 40 15.49 -1.46 10.13
CA ASP A 40 14.47 -1.40 9.10
C ASP A 40 14.72 -2.46 8.04
N LEU A 41 15.94 -2.59 7.52
CA LEU A 41 16.28 -3.63 6.53
C LEU A 41 16.08 -5.05 7.06
N LEU A 42 16.46 -5.35 8.31
CA LEU A 42 16.30 -6.67 8.92
C LEU A 42 14.83 -7.06 9.08
N LEU A 43 13.96 -6.11 9.41
CA LEU A 43 12.52 -6.35 9.55
C LEU A 43 11.80 -6.33 8.20
N VAL A 44 12.24 -5.47 7.29
CA VAL A 44 11.51 -5.22 6.04
C VAL A 44 11.55 -6.42 5.11
N VAL A 45 12.68 -7.15 5.05
CA VAL A 45 12.81 -8.32 4.19
C VAL A 45 11.79 -9.42 4.54
N PRO A 46 11.74 -9.96 5.77
CA PRO A 46 10.77 -10.99 6.11
C PRO A 46 9.33 -10.49 6.04
N LEU A 47 9.06 -9.26 6.47
CA LEU A 47 7.71 -8.68 6.42
C LEU A 47 7.23 -8.46 4.98
N SER A 48 8.11 -8.02 4.08
CA SER A 48 7.80 -7.83 2.65
C SER A 48 7.54 -9.16 1.97
N LEU A 49 8.34 -10.19 2.26
CA LEU A 49 8.13 -11.54 1.73
C LEU A 49 6.80 -12.14 2.23
N ALA A 50 6.51 -12.01 3.52
CA ALA A 50 5.26 -12.48 4.09
C ALA A 50 4.05 -11.72 3.51
N GLY A 51 4.12 -10.39 3.47
CA GLY A 51 3.08 -9.54 2.90
C GLY A 51 2.83 -9.84 1.42
N PHE A 52 3.89 -10.00 0.62
CA PHE A 52 3.82 -10.40 -0.77
C PHE A 52 3.13 -11.76 -0.92
N ALA A 53 3.55 -12.78 -0.17
CA ALA A 53 2.99 -14.13 -0.27
C ALA A 53 1.49 -14.16 0.10
N VAL A 54 1.10 -13.44 1.17
CA VAL A 54 -0.31 -13.30 1.57
C VAL A 54 -1.12 -12.60 0.48
N ALA A 55 -0.58 -11.50 -0.08
CA ALA A 55 -1.22 -10.76 -1.15
C ALA A 55 -1.42 -11.60 -2.42
N VAL A 56 -0.42 -12.40 -2.80
CA VAL A 56 -0.52 -13.37 -3.91
C VAL A 56 -1.63 -14.39 -3.65
N GLY A 57 -1.65 -14.99 -2.46
CA GLY A 57 -2.68 -15.94 -2.06
C GLY A 57 -4.08 -15.33 -2.12
N PHE A 58 -4.22 -14.08 -1.66
CA PHE A 58 -5.48 -13.34 -1.69
C PHE A 58 -5.92 -12.98 -3.12
N ALA A 59 -4.99 -12.57 -3.99
CA ALA A 59 -5.26 -12.34 -5.41
C ALA A 59 -5.78 -13.61 -6.11
N VAL A 60 -5.15 -14.76 -5.83
CA VAL A 60 -5.59 -16.07 -6.34
C VAL A 60 -7.00 -16.42 -5.84
N TYR A 61 -7.25 -16.20 -4.55
CA TYR A 61 -8.58 -16.42 -3.96
C TYR A 61 -9.66 -15.59 -4.66
N LEU A 62 -9.43 -14.28 -4.84
CA LEU A 62 -10.38 -13.39 -5.50
C LEU A 62 -10.56 -13.73 -6.99
N SER A 63 -9.47 -14.10 -7.66
CA SER A 63 -9.52 -14.48 -9.08
C SER A 63 -10.36 -15.74 -9.30
N ARG A 64 -10.17 -16.76 -8.45
CA ARG A 64 -10.99 -17.98 -8.45
C ARG A 64 -12.46 -17.69 -8.18
N ARG A 65 -12.74 -16.84 -7.19
CA ARG A 65 -14.11 -16.53 -6.79
C ARG A 65 -14.87 -15.74 -7.85
N SER A 66 -14.18 -14.82 -8.53
CA SER A 66 -14.79 -13.98 -9.57
C SER A 66 -14.77 -14.62 -10.96
N GLY A 67 -14.02 -15.71 -11.14
CA GLY A 67 -13.76 -16.31 -12.45
C GLY A 67 -12.91 -15.41 -13.36
N ARG A 68 -12.32 -14.33 -12.84
CA ARG A 68 -11.54 -13.35 -13.61
C ARG A 68 -10.11 -13.33 -13.13
N TRP A 69 -9.18 -13.51 -14.05
CA TRP A 69 -7.75 -13.44 -13.78
C TRP A 69 -7.17 -12.17 -14.36
N PHE A 70 -6.63 -11.31 -13.49
CA PHE A 70 -5.82 -10.19 -13.89
C PHE A 70 -4.36 -10.64 -14.00
N VAL A 71 -3.75 -10.44 -15.16
CA VAL A 71 -2.33 -10.75 -15.39
C VAL A 71 -1.74 -9.60 -16.21
N PRO A 72 -0.72 -8.88 -15.71
CA PRO A 72 -0.09 -7.82 -16.47
C PRO A 72 0.71 -8.39 -17.65
N THR A 73 0.79 -7.64 -18.74
CA THR A 73 1.77 -7.90 -19.81
C THR A 73 3.19 -7.65 -19.28
N GLU A 74 4.24 -8.12 -19.97
CA GLU A 74 5.63 -7.87 -19.52
C GLU A 74 5.97 -6.36 -19.41
N PRO A 75 5.59 -5.50 -20.38
CA PRO A 75 5.77 -4.05 -20.23
C PRO A 75 4.96 -3.48 -19.06
N ASP A 76 3.70 -3.89 -18.91
CA ASP A 76 2.84 -3.43 -17.81
C ASP A 76 3.38 -3.85 -16.44
N LEU A 77 3.95 -5.06 -16.34
CA LEU A 77 4.55 -5.58 -15.11
C LEU A 77 5.65 -4.64 -14.61
N LEU A 78 6.58 -4.26 -15.49
CA LEU A 78 7.69 -3.38 -15.14
C LEU A 78 7.16 -2.01 -14.72
N VAL A 79 6.27 -1.40 -15.51
CA VAL A 79 5.73 -0.06 -15.26
C VAL A 79 4.90 -0.03 -13.98
N GLN A 80 4.04 -1.02 -13.75
CA GLN A 80 3.22 -1.12 -12.54
C GLN A 80 4.07 -1.37 -11.29
N SER A 81 5.02 -2.30 -11.35
CA SER A 81 5.89 -2.59 -10.20
C SER A 81 6.73 -1.37 -9.82
N ALA A 82 7.30 -0.68 -10.82
CA ALA A 82 8.04 0.56 -10.60
C ALA A 82 7.15 1.66 -10.01
N TYR A 83 5.93 1.81 -10.53
CA TYR A 83 4.94 2.76 -10.00
C TYR A 83 4.60 2.47 -8.54
N TYR A 84 4.31 1.21 -8.20
CA TYR A 84 3.94 0.82 -6.83
C TYR A 84 5.09 1.03 -5.84
N LEU A 85 6.31 0.71 -6.25
CA LEU A 85 7.50 0.84 -5.42
C LEU A 85 7.93 2.29 -5.23
N ALA A 86 8.02 3.06 -6.31
CA ALA A 86 8.68 4.37 -6.29
C ALA A 86 7.72 5.53 -6.02
N LEU A 87 6.41 5.33 -6.20
CA LEU A 87 5.46 6.44 -6.14
C LEU A 87 4.23 6.13 -5.28
N ASN A 88 3.50 5.06 -5.59
CA ASN A 88 2.25 4.77 -4.89
C ASN A 88 2.46 4.50 -3.40
N ALA A 89 3.27 3.50 -3.04
CA ALA A 89 3.49 3.16 -1.64
C ALA A 89 4.16 4.30 -0.85
N PRO A 90 5.21 4.99 -1.36
CA PRO A 90 5.77 6.16 -0.69
C PRO A 90 4.75 7.25 -0.36
N VAL A 91 3.92 7.64 -1.34
CA VAL A 91 2.94 8.71 -1.17
C VAL A 91 1.82 8.31 -0.22
N GLU A 92 1.26 7.10 -0.39
CA GLU A 92 0.20 6.62 0.48
C GLU A 92 0.69 6.45 1.92
N GLU A 93 1.85 5.82 2.15
CA GLU A 93 2.37 5.67 3.52
C GLU A 93 2.76 7.00 4.15
N TRP A 94 3.27 7.95 3.37
CA TRP A 94 3.53 9.28 3.90
C TRP A 94 2.25 9.97 4.39
N PHE A 95 1.17 9.89 3.61
CA PHE A 95 -0.11 10.45 4.01
C PHE A 95 -0.75 9.68 5.18
N PHE A 96 -0.93 8.36 5.06
CA PHE A 96 -1.71 7.60 6.02
C PHE A 96 -0.95 7.33 7.32
N ARG A 97 0.34 7.03 7.25
CA ARG A 97 1.14 6.61 8.44
C ARG A 97 1.89 7.79 9.00
N GLY A 98 2.64 8.48 8.13
CA GLY A 98 3.39 9.67 8.50
C GLY A 98 2.50 10.79 9.03
N PHE A 99 1.59 11.25 8.18
CA PHE A 99 0.75 12.41 8.45
C PHE A 99 -0.49 12.07 9.29
N LEU A 100 -1.41 11.24 8.80
CA LEU A 100 -2.70 10.99 9.46
C LEU A 100 -2.51 10.24 10.78
N GLN A 101 -2.01 8.99 10.74
CA GLN A 101 -1.77 8.21 11.96
C GLN A 101 -0.81 8.95 12.90
N GLY A 102 0.33 9.43 12.40
CA GLY A 102 1.31 10.15 13.22
C GLY A 102 0.72 11.39 13.92
N SER A 103 -0.14 12.15 13.26
CA SER A 103 -0.80 13.32 13.87
C SER A 103 -1.88 12.90 14.87
N LEU A 104 -2.72 11.92 14.55
CA LEU A 104 -3.74 11.40 15.47
C LEU A 104 -3.13 10.84 16.76
N VAL A 105 -2.06 10.04 16.64
CA VAL A 105 -1.35 9.49 17.80
C VAL A 105 -0.81 10.60 18.69
N ARG A 106 -0.22 11.66 18.10
CA ARG A 106 0.30 12.81 18.85
C ARG A 106 -0.80 13.64 19.52
N TRP A 107 -1.86 13.95 18.79
CA TRP A 107 -2.89 14.88 19.25
C TRP A 107 -3.86 14.25 20.24
N TRP A 108 -4.24 12.99 20.05
CA TRP A 108 -5.18 12.30 20.93
C TRP A 108 -4.52 11.62 22.11
N ASN A 109 -3.19 11.47 22.10
CA ASN A 109 -2.45 10.69 23.09
C ASN A 109 -3.03 9.27 23.29
N ALA A 110 -3.60 8.71 22.21
CA ALA A 110 -4.28 7.41 22.20
C ALA A 110 -3.78 6.60 20.99
N PRO A 111 -2.59 5.96 21.10
CA PRO A 111 -1.91 5.39 19.93
C PRO A 111 -2.74 4.33 19.20
N ALA A 112 -3.41 3.45 19.95
CA ALA A 112 -4.28 2.43 19.39
C ALA A 112 -5.45 3.05 18.60
N LEU A 113 -6.09 4.09 19.12
CA LEU A 113 -7.19 4.78 18.43
C LEU A 113 -6.69 5.48 17.16
N GLY A 114 -5.51 6.11 17.21
CA GLY A 114 -4.89 6.73 16.03
C GLY A 114 -4.62 5.72 14.91
N VAL A 115 -4.13 4.52 15.24
CA VAL A 115 -3.96 3.41 14.28
C VAL A 115 -5.30 2.96 13.71
N LEU A 116 -6.30 2.73 14.56
CA LEU A 116 -7.61 2.22 14.12
C LEU A 116 -8.32 3.21 13.19
N VAL A 117 -8.30 4.50 13.51
CA VAL A 117 -8.92 5.53 12.66
C VAL A 117 -8.16 5.67 11.34
N ALA A 118 -6.82 5.75 11.37
CA ALA A 118 -6.04 5.83 10.13
C ALA A 118 -6.25 4.59 9.24
N THR A 119 -6.35 3.40 9.84
CA THR A 119 -6.66 2.15 9.15
C THR A 119 -8.05 2.17 8.53
N ALA A 120 -9.06 2.65 9.26
CA ALA A 120 -10.43 2.75 8.75
C ALA A 120 -10.50 3.73 7.56
N VAL A 121 -9.83 4.89 7.66
CA VAL A 121 -9.75 5.86 6.56
C VAL A 121 -8.99 5.28 5.36
N PHE A 122 -7.89 4.56 5.58
CA PHE A 122 -7.14 3.86 4.52
C PHE A 122 -8.02 2.83 3.80
N GLY A 123 -8.76 2.01 4.56
CA GLY A 123 -9.72 1.06 3.98
C GLY A 123 -10.81 1.76 3.17
N ALA A 124 -11.45 2.79 3.76
CA ALA A 124 -12.52 3.54 3.12
C ALA A 124 -12.07 4.26 1.84
N TYR A 125 -10.83 4.74 1.80
CA TYR A 125 -10.22 5.38 0.64
C TYR A 125 -10.26 4.46 -0.60
N HIS A 126 -10.12 3.14 -0.44
CA HIS A 126 -10.17 2.20 -1.55
C HIS A 126 -11.59 2.02 -2.14
N PHE A 127 -12.65 2.47 -1.45
CA PHE A 127 -13.97 2.56 -2.07
C PHE A 127 -14.07 3.71 -3.09
N LEU A 128 -13.23 4.74 -2.98
CA LEU A 128 -13.18 5.82 -4.00
C LEU A 128 -12.66 5.29 -5.34
N ASP A 129 -11.79 4.29 -5.25
CA ASP A 129 -11.36 3.45 -6.35
C ASP A 129 -12.42 2.44 -6.77
N ARG A 130 -13.66 2.51 -6.29
CA ARG A 130 -14.79 1.61 -6.66
C ARG A 130 -14.54 0.11 -6.39
N TRP A 131 -13.51 -0.23 -5.61
CA TRP A 131 -13.22 -1.62 -5.23
C TRP A 131 -14.42 -2.27 -4.54
N GLY A 132 -14.64 -3.54 -4.86
CA GLY A 132 -15.59 -4.36 -4.11
C GLY A 132 -15.18 -4.55 -2.65
N TRP A 133 -16.14 -4.84 -1.78
CA TRP A 133 -15.91 -4.93 -0.32
C TRP A 133 -14.82 -5.93 0.10
N ARG A 134 -14.56 -6.99 -0.69
CA ARG A 134 -13.56 -8.02 -0.37
C ARG A 134 -12.14 -7.52 -0.56
N PRO A 135 -11.74 -7.01 -1.74
CA PRO A 135 -10.49 -6.26 -1.88
C PRO A 135 -10.32 -5.19 -0.82
N VAL A 136 -11.37 -4.43 -0.50
CA VAL A 136 -11.29 -3.39 0.54
C VAL A 136 -11.02 -3.99 1.92
N ALA A 137 -11.68 -5.08 2.31
CA ALA A 137 -11.38 -5.74 3.58
C ALA A 137 -9.92 -6.23 3.64
N GLY A 138 -9.39 -6.76 2.53
CA GLY A 138 -7.98 -7.14 2.40
C GLY A 138 -7.04 -5.94 2.53
N ALA A 139 -7.35 -4.84 1.85
CA ALA A 139 -6.60 -3.58 1.95
C ALA A 139 -6.64 -3.01 3.37
N THR A 140 -7.80 -3.01 4.03
CA THR A 140 -7.93 -2.57 5.43
C THR A 140 -7.06 -3.43 6.36
N ALA A 141 -7.04 -4.76 6.18
CA ALA A 141 -6.19 -5.65 6.97
C ALA A 141 -4.69 -5.38 6.72
N ALA A 142 -4.29 -5.20 5.46
CA ALA A 142 -2.93 -4.77 5.12
C ALA A 142 -2.61 -3.41 5.75
N GLY A 143 -3.57 -2.49 5.72
CA GLY A 143 -3.43 -1.15 6.27
C GLY A 143 -3.24 -1.15 7.79
N LEU A 144 -3.92 -2.06 8.50
CA LEU A 144 -3.71 -2.30 9.94
C LEU A 144 -2.29 -2.80 10.19
N ALA A 145 -1.83 -3.80 9.42
CA ALA A 145 -0.49 -4.34 9.55
C ALA A 145 0.58 -3.24 9.35
N LEU A 146 0.43 -2.43 8.30
CA LEU A 146 1.31 -1.28 8.03
C LEU A 146 1.26 -0.24 9.16
N GLY A 147 0.08 0.03 9.70
CA GLY A 147 -0.09 0.93 10.85
C GLY A 147 0.62 0.44 12.11
N LEU A 148 0.58 -0.87 12.37
CA LEU A 148 1.32 -1.51 13.47
C LEU A 148 2.83 -1.51 13.24
N ILE A 149 3.28 -1.78 12.00
CA ILE A 149 4.70 -1.67 11.62
C ILE A 149 5.22 -0.26 11.92
N TYR A 150 4.47 0.78 11.55
CA TYR A 150 4.84 2.17 11.82
C TYR A 150 4.77 2.51 13.32
N LEU A 151 3.74 2.05 14.05
CA LEU A 151 3.57 2.31 15.48
C LEU A 151 4.73 1.74 16.31
N TRP A 152 5.25 0.56 15.97
CA TRP A 152 6.32 -0.11 16.71
C TRP A 152 7.73 0.30 16.29
N GLN A 153 7.86 1.38 15.53
CA GLN A 153 9.19 1.93 15.26
C GLN A 153 9.72 2.75 16.44
N PRO A 154 11.04 2.75 16.66
CA PRO A 154 11.69 3.68 17.56
C PRO A 154 11.46 5.12 17.08
N SER A 155 11.53 6.05 18.02
CA SER A 155 11.40 7.47 17.71
C SER A 155 12.74 8.05 17.23
N PRO A 156 12.74 8.89 16.18
CA PRO A 156 11.59 9.22 15.33
C PRO A 156 11.28 8.07 14.34
N PRO A 157 10.00 7.79 14.08
CA PRO A 157 9.61 6.72 13.17
C PRO A 157 9.96 7.05 11.72
N SER A 158 10.50 6.07 11.01
CA SER A 158 10.89 6.09 9.60
C SER A 158 9.80 5.48 8.72
N LEU A 159 9.58 6.03 7.53
CA LEU A 159 8.63 5.45 6.57
C LEU A 159 9.21 4.30 5.74
N LEU A 160 10.51 4.01 5.85
CA LEU A 160 11.16 3.03 4.98
C LEU A 160 10.51 1.63 5.09
N ALA A 161 10.34 1.12 6.30
CA ALA A 161 9.76 -0.19 6.53
C ALA A 161 8.29 -0.31 6.02
N PRO A 162 7.35 0.57 6.40
CA PRO A 162 5.98 0.46 5.90
C PRO A 162 5.90 0.68 4.38
N VAL A 163 6.71 1.57 3.80
CA VAL A 163 6.73 1.79 2.33
C VAL A 163 7.11 0.54 1.57
N LEU A 164 8.20 -0.12 1.96
CA LEU A 164 8.68 -1.32 1.27
C LEU A 164 7.73 -2.51 1.45
N VAL A 165 7.18 -2.68 2.66
CA VAL A 165 6.18 -3.74 2.91
C VAL A 165 4.90 -3.48 2.13
N HIS A 166 4.43 -2.23 2.08
CA HIS A 166 3.27 -1.85 1.27
C HIS A 166 3.55 -2.12 -0.21
N ALA A 167 4.68 -1.64 -0.75
CA ALA A 167 5.05 -1.91 -2.15
C ALA A 167 5.06 -3.41 -2.48
N ALA A 168 5.60 -4.23 -1.59
CA ALA A 168 5.62 -5.69 -1.74
C ALA A 168 4.20 -6.29 -1.73
N ILE A 169 3.34 -5.87 -0.80
CA ILE A 169 1.92 -6.29 -0.76
C ILE A 169 1.22 -5.91 -2.09
N THR A 170 1.37 -4.67 -2.55
CA THR A 170 0.71 -4.19 -3.77
C THR A 170 1.23 -4.89 -5.02
N CYS A 171 2.55 -5.13 -5.11
CA CYS A 171 3.12 -5.93 -6.21
C CYS A 171 2.66 -7.38 -6.17
N GLY A 172 2.53 -7.97 -4.97
CA GLY A 172 2.00 -9.32 -4.78
C GLY A 172 0.52 -9.44 -5.13
N PHE A 173 -0.25 -8.37 -4.97
CA PHE A 173 -1.69 -8.36 -5.28
C PHE A 173 -1.99 -8.00 -6.74
N LEU A 174 -1.31 -7.00 -7.30
CA LEU A 174 -1.68 -6.33 -8.55
C LEU A 174 -0.61 -6.35 -9.64
N SER A 175 0.55 -6.99 -9.45
CA SER A 175 1.61 -6.96 -10.47
C SER A 175 2.41 -8.25 -10.57
N LEU A 176 3.60 -8.30 -9.98
CA LEU A 176 4.50 -9.45 -10.01
C LEU A 176 3.83 -10.74 -9.51
N GLY A 177 2.99 -10.66 -8.49
CA GLY A 177 2.28 -11.81 -7.94
C GLY A 177 1.41 -12.56 -8.96
N PRO A 178 0.36 -11.91 -9.51
CA PRO A 178 -0.47 -12.52 -10.55
C PRO A 178 0.32 -12.97 -11.78
N TYR A 179 1.36 -12.22 -12.17
CA TYR A 179 2.25 -12.61 -13.27
C TYR A 179 2.97 -13.94 -13.02
N LEU A 180 3.60 -14.09 -11.85
CA LEU A 180 4.31 -15.32 -11.47
C LEU A 180 3.35 -16.51 -11.35
N VAL A 181 2.18 -16.31 -10.73
CA VAL A 181 1.16 -17.36 -10.62
C VAL A 181 0.72 -17.82 -12.00
N TYR A 182 0.46 -16.89 -12.93
CA TYR A 182 0.07 -17.23 -14.29
C TYR A 182 1.19 -18.00 -14.99
N ARG A 183 2.43 -17.52 -14.95
CA ARG A 183 3.58 -18.21 -15.58
C ARG A 183 3.78 -19.64 -15.04
N TRP A 184 3.56 -19.86 -13.75
CA TRP A 184 3.71 -21.20 -13.14
C TRP A 184 2.50 -22.11 -13.33
N ARG A 185 1.29 -21.57 -13.53
CA ARG A 185 0.03 -22.34 -13.59
C ARG A 185 -0.70 -22.23 -14.92
N ALA A 186 -0.14 -21.56 -15.93
CA ALA A 186 -0.73 -21.32 -17.24
C ALA A 186 -1.41 -22.54 -17.87
N PRO A 187 -0.91 -23.80 -17.73
CA PRO A 187 -1.58 -24.97 -18.29
C PRO A 187 -2.97 -25.28 -17.67
N THR A 188 -3.29 -24.72 -16.50
CA THR A 188 -4.50 -25.08 -15.72
C THR A 188 -5.41 -23.90 -15.41
N LEU A 189 -5.06 -22.69 -15.85
CA LEU A 189 -5.86 -21.49 -15.62
C LEU A 189 -6.72 -21.17 -16.86
N PRO A 190 -7.94 -20.65 -16.67
CA PRO A 190 -8.72 -20.09 -17.77
C PRO A 190 -7.92 -19.02 -18.51
N SER A 191 -8.18 -18.84 -19.80
CA SER A 191 -7.55 -17.77 -20.59
C SER A 191 -7.66 -16.43 -19.84
N PRO A 192 -6.57 -15.65 -19.73
CA PRO A 192 -6.63 -14.34 -19.11
C PRO A 192 -7.70 -13.51 -19.81
N ALA A 193 -8.41 -12.66 -19.07
CA ALA A 193 -9.16 -11.60 -19.72
C ALA A 193 -8.14 -10.75 -20.50
N SER A 194 -8.21 -10.76 -21.83
CA SER A 194 -7.28 -10.03 -22.69
C SER A 194 -7.19 -8.57 -22.26
N GLY A 195 -5.96 -8.08 -22.10
CA GLY A 195 -5.62 -6.73 -21.65
C GLY A 195 -6.49 -5.66 -22.28
N GLY A 196 -7.15 -4.88 -21.43
CA GLY A 196 -8.20 -3.93 -21.79
C GLY A 196 -9.27 -3.84 -20.71
N GLY A 197 -9.39 -4.90 -19.90
CA GLY A 197 -10.00 -4.79 -18.59
C GLY A 197 -9.19 -3.83 -17.74
N LYS A 198 -9.65 -2.58 -17.65
CA LYS A 198 -9.39 -1.75 -16.47
C LYS A 198 -9.46 -2.72 -15.29
N ILE A 199 -8.46 -2.69 -14.41
CA ILE A 199 -8.67 -3.15 -13.04
C ILE A 199 -10.08 -2.63 -12.70
N PRO A 200 -11.04 -3.48 -12.27
CA PRO A 200 -12.25 -2.95 -11.67
C PRO A 200 -11.76 -2.30 -10.37
N LEU A 201 -11.21 -1.10 -10.57
CA LEU A 201 -11.48 0.06 -9.80
C LEU A 201 -13.00 0.22 -9.91
#